data_AF-A0A497A3V8-F1
#
_entry.id   AF-A0A497A3V8-F1
#
_cell.length_a   1.000
_cell.length_b   1.000
_cell.length_c   1.000
_cell.angle_alpha   90.00
_cell.angle_beta   90.00
_cell.angle_gamma   90.00
#
_symmetry.space_group_name_H-M   'P 1'
#
loop_
_entity.id
_entity.type
_entity.pdbx_description
1 polymer ?
#
loop_
_entity_poly.entity_id
_entity_poly.type
_entity_poly.pdbx_seq_one_letter_code
_entity_poly.pdbx_strand_id
1 'polypeptide(L)'
;MGKVKGPLFGLSASGTIADTLTYSRWKGRPYARERVIPANPRTAAQITVRTNLTDVVSEWHHPERTREDRAAYNVPARRDRISGYNYFARFYLRVLNDDRSPVYYRGITATKNADDTLTIDGKVSEADAEIIVKIYNKNQVQIGQETATATGTTINFTTTGTYSDAHYVELIDSSEKPNGKSGWYSVS
;
A
#
# COMPACT_ATOMS: atom_id res chain seq x y z
N MET A 1 -8.39 -33.55 -28.96
CA MET A 1 -7.58 -33.72 -30.19
C MET A 1 -6.48 -32.67 -30.18
N GLY A 2 -5.22 -33.09 -30.03
CA GLY A 2 -4.08 -32.18 -30.24
C GLY A 2 -4.02 -31.80 -31.71
N LYS A 3 -4.11 -30.51 -32.04
CA LYS A 3 -4.02 -30.05 -33.42
C LYS A 3 -2.56 -30.11 -33.86
N VAL A 4 -2.25 -30.98 -34.82
CA VAL A 4 -0.95 -31.03 -35.49
C VAL A 4 -1.08 -30.30 -36.82
N LYS A 5 -0.40 -29.16 -36.97
CA LYS A 5 -0.59 -28.25 -38.12
C LYS A 5 0.62 -28.23 -39.08
N GLY A 6 0.69 -29.19 -40.04
CA GLY A 6 1.65 -29.21 -41.17
C GLY A 6 3.04 -29.86 -40.94
N PRO A 7 3.23 -31.18 -41.19
CA PRO A 7 4.48 -31.93 -40.94
C PRO A 7 5.69 -31.59 -41.80
N LEU A 8 5.49 -30.92 -42.93
CA LEU A 8 6.57 -30.54 -43.84
C LEU A 8 7.22 -29.19 -43.47
N PHE A 9 6.61 -28.39 -42.58
CA PHE A 9 6.93 -26.96 -42.35
C PHE A 9 7.30 -26.57 -40.89
N GLY A 10 7.67 -27.53 -40.03
CA GLY A 10 8.07 -27.22 -38.64
C GLY A 10 6.90 -27.21 -37.65
N LEU A 11 6.33 -28.39 -37.43
CA LEU A 11 5.31 -28.66 -36.41
C LEU A 11 5.82 -28.41 -34.99
N SER A 12 5.32 -27.36 -34.35
CA SER A 12 5.40 -27.23 -32.90
C SER A 12 4.12 -27.81 -32.29
N ALA A 13 4.25 -28.88 -31.51
CA ALA A 13 3.17 -29.36 -30.65
C ALA A 13 3.14 -28.50 -29.38
N SER A 14 2.00 -27.89 -29.09
CA SER A 14 1.78 -27.11 -27.86
C SER A 14 0.40 -27.42 -27.29
N GLY A 15 0.30 -27.42 -25.96
CA GLY A 15 -0.96 -27.65 -25.24
C GLY A 15 -1.01 -28.98 -24.49
N THR A 16 -2.09 -29.16 -23.75
CA THR A 16 -2.30 -30.35 -22.91
C THR A 16 -3.31 -31.28 -23.57
N ILE A 17 -2.98 -32.57 -23.63
CA ILE A 17 -3.86 -33.62 -24.15
C ILE A 17 -4.40 -34.42 -22.96
N ALA A 18 -5.72 -34.61 -22.93
CA ALA A 18 -6.45 -35.45 -21.98
C ALA A 18 -6.14 -35.17 -20.50
N ASP A 19 -5.72 -33.95 -20.17
CA ASP A 19 -5.24 -33.55 -18.84
C ASP A 19 -4.10 -34.41 -18.25
N THR A 20 -3.41 -35.20 -19.07
CA THR A 20 -2.33 -36.10 -18.63
C THR A 20 -0.95 -35.66 -19.14
N LEU A 21 -0.86 -35.15 -20.37
CA LEU A 21 0.41 -34.79 -21.00
C LEU A 21 0.38 -33.37 -21.57
N THR A 22 1.31 -32.53 -21.15
CA THR A 22 1.52 -31.17 -21.68
C THR A 22 2.73 -31.15 -22.59
N TYR A 23 2.53 -30.75 -23.84
CA TYR A 23 3.60 -30.49 -24.81
C TYR A 23 3.96 -29.00 -24.80
N SER A 24 5.24 -28.69 -24.68
CA SER A 24 5.75 -27.32 -24.67
C SER A 24 7.13 -27.24 -25.30
N ARG A 25 7.66 -26.03 -25.45
CA ARG A 25 8.98 -25.78 -26.03
C ARG A 25 9.78 -24.87 -25.11
N TRP A 26 10.99 -25.32 -24.74
CA TRP A 26 11.92 -24.52 -23.96
C TRP A 26 13.22 -24.35 -24.73
N LYS A 27 13.65 -23.10 -24.94
CA LYS A 27 14.87 -22.76 -25.70
C LYS A 27 14.99 -23.52 -27.03
N GLY A 28 13.90 -23.56 -27.80
CA GLY A 28 13.89 -24.23 -29.10
C GLY A 28 13.79 -25.76 -29.06
N ARG A 29 13.82 -26.41 -27.89
CA ARG A 29 13.67 -27.86 -27.74
C ARG A 29 12.24 -28.23 -27.33
N PRO A 30 11.51 -29.04 -28.12
CA PRO A 30 10.21 -29.54 -27.70
C PRO A 30 10.39 -30.53 -26.55
N TYR A 31 9.50 -30.48 -25.58
CA TYR A 31 9.46 -31.43 -24.48
C TYR A 31 8.01 -31.77 -24.15
N ALA A 32 7.80 -32.99 -23.66
CA ALA A 32 6.55 -33.43 -23.09
C ALA A 32 6.75 -33.62 -21.58
N ARG A 33 5.77 -33.20 -20.80
CA ARG A 33 5.74 -33.45 -19.36
C ARG A 33 4.38 -33.98 -18.95
N GLU A 34 4.35 -34.78 -17.89
CA GLU A 34 3.09 -35.07 -17.21
C GLU A 34 2.45 -33.76 -16.74
N ARG A 35 1.13 -33.65 -16.89
CA ARG A 35 0.39 -32.48 -16.41
C ARG A 35 0.39 -32.50 -14.89
N VAL A 36 1.37 -31.82 -14.31
CA VAL A 36 1.36 -31.53 -12.88
C VAL A 36 0.31 -30.44 -12.64
N ILE A 37 -0.77 -30.78 -11.95
CA ILE A 37 -1.66 -29.80 -11.33
C ILE A 37 -1.03 -29.45 -9.99
N PRO A 38 -0.51 -28.22 -9.80
CA PRO A 38 0.05 -27.83 -8.52
C PRO A 38 -1.02 -27.98 -7.45
N ALA A 39 -0.68 -28.64 -6.34
CA ALA A 39 -1.55 -28.62 -5.18
C ALA A 39 -1.72 -27.16 -4.73
N ASN A 40 -2.96 -26.72 -4.54
CA ASN A 40 -3.28 -25.47 -3.85
C ASN A 40 -3.82 -25.80 -2.46
N PRO A 41 -2.98 -26.40 -1.57
CA PRO A 41 -3.43 -26.73 -0.23
C PRO A 41 -3.74 -25.40 0.45
N ARG A 42 -5.02 -25.14 0.75
CA ARG A 42 -5.46 -23.92 1.46
C ARG A 42 -5.02 -24.02 2.93
N THR A 43 -3.71 -24.07 3.17
CA THR A 43 -3.13 -24.13 4.50
C THR A 43 -3.48 -22.85 5.26
N ALA A 44 -3.51 -22.93 6.59
CA ALA A 44 -3.80 -21.77 7.43
C ALA A 44 -2.90 -20.58 7.07
N ALA A 45 -1.59 -20.79 6.96
CA ALA A 45 -0.63 -19.74 6.57
C ALA A 45 -0.95 -19.12 5.20
N GLN A 46 -1.33 -19.92 4.20
CA GLN A 46 -1.70 -19.37 2.90
C GLN A 46 -3.04 -18.62 2.92
N ILE A 47 -3.98 -19.00 3.80
CA ILE A 47 -5.23 -18.27 3.99
C ILE A 47 -4.92 -16.93 4.66
N THR A 48 -4.12 -16.90 5.73
CA THR A 48 -3.72 -15.67 6.42
C THR A 48 -3.11 -14.65 5.46
N VAL A 49 -2.14 -15.05 4.63
CA VAL A 49 -1.52 -14.12 3.66
C VAL A 49 -2.55 -13.58 2.66
N ARG A 50 -3.50 -14.41 2.20
CA ARG A 50 -4.56 -13.98 1.28
C ARG A 50 -5.52 -13.01 1.95
N THR A 51 -5.92 -13.28 3.19
CA THR A 51 -6.78 -12.40 3.99
C THR A 51 -6.09 -11.05 4.19
N ASN A 52 -4.83 -11.03 4.64
CA ASN A 52 -4.08 -9.79 4.84
C ASN A 52 -4.00 -8.95 3.56
N LEU A 53 -3.79 -9.58 2.40
CA LEU A 53 -3.81 -8.89 1.11
C LEU A 53 -5.20 -8.34 0.76
N THR A 54 -6.25 -9.10 1.01
CA THR A 54 -7.63 -8.66 0.80
C THR A 54 -7.97 -7.46 1.70
N ASP A 55 -7.57 -7.49 2.97
CA ASP A 55 -7.84 -6.42 3.93
C ASP A 55 -7.14 -5.12 3.52
N VAL A 56 -5.88 -5.19 3.12
CA VAL A 56 -5.11 -4.03 2.62
C VAL A 56 -5.72 -3.45 1.34
N VAL A 57 -6.17 -4.30 0.41
CA VAL A 57 -6.85 -3.85 -0.82
C VAL A 57 -8.19 -3.20 -0.49
N SER A 58 -8.95 -3.77 0.45
CA SER A 58 -10.22 -3.21 0.91
C SER A 58 -10.02 -1.83 1.51
N GLU A 59 -9.01 -1.67 2.38
CA GLU A 59 -8.68 -0.40 3.00
C GLU A 59 -8.22 0.66 1.99
N TRP A 60 -7.45 0.28 0.98
CA TRP A 60 -7.05 1.22 -0.08
C TRP A 60 -8.24 1.78 -0.86
N HIS A 61 -9.32 0.99 -0.97
CA HIS A 61 -10.57 1.39 -1.61
C HIS A 61 -11.64 1.86 -0.62
N HIS A 62 -11.27 2.09 0.64
CA HIS A 62 -12.21 2.56 1.66
C HIS A 62 -12.89 3.87 1.20
N PRO A 63 -14.22 4.03 1.35
CA PRO A 63 -14.97 5.18 0.82
C PRO A 63 -14.49 6.53 1.37
N GLU A 64 -14.01 6.55 2.61
CA GLU A 64 -13.48 7.77 3.24
C GLU A 64 -12.05 8.12 2.78
N ARG A 65 -11.37 7.24 2.02
CA ARG A 65 -10.03 7.51 1.51
C ARG A 65 -10.13 8.39 0.25
N THR A 66 -9.69 9.62 0.37
CA THR A 66 -9.82 10.64 -0.67
C THR A 66 -8.80 10.45 -1.79
N ARG A 67 -8.94 11.24 -2.86
CA ARG A 67 -7.95 11.26 -3.94
C ARG A 67 -6.61 11.83 -3.44
N GLU A 68 -6.70 12.79 -2.53
CA GLU A 68 -5.61 13.49 -1.88
C GLU A 68 -4.80 12.51 -1.01
N ASP A 69 -5.48 11.63 -0.24
CA ASP A 69 -4.80 10.54 0.48
C ASP A 69 -3.97 9.66 -0.45
N ARG A 70 -4.57 9.20 -1.55
CA ARG A 70 -3.88 8.34 -2.53
C ARG A 70 -2.71 9.07 -3.19
N ALA A 71 -2.86 10.37 -3.46
CA ALA A 71 -1.80 11.21 -4.00
C ALA A 71 -0.65 11.40 -3.01
N ALA A 72 -0.97 11.57 -1.72
CA ALA A 72 0.00 11.76 -0.65
C ALA A 72 0.97 10.58 -0.52
N TYR A 73 0.52 9.33 -0.72
CA TYR A 73 1.42 8.16 -0.73
C TYR A 73 2.40 8.13 -1.91
N ASN A 74 2.11 8.82 -3.02
CA ASN A 74 3.05 8.86 -4.15
C ASN A 74 4.30 9.69 -3.84
N VAL A 75 4.22 10.67 -2.94
CA VAL A 75 5.34 11.55 -2.59
C VAL A 75 6.51 10.78 -1.96
N PRO A 76 6.32 9.99 -0.88
CA PRO A 76 7.40 9.17 -0.33
C PRO A 76 7.74 7.97 -1.23
N ALA A 77 6.77 7.43 -1.97
CA ALA A 77 6.98 6.27 -2.84
C ALA A 77 7.96 6.53 -4.01
N ARG A 78 8.09 7.78 -4.44
CA ARG A 78 9.06 8.19 -5.48
C ARG A 78 10.50 7.82 -5.14
N ARG A 79 10.88 7.88 -3.85
CA ARG A 79 12.23 7.54 -3.38
C ARG A 79 12.57 6.08 -3.68
N ASP A 80 11.58 5.21 -3.54
CA ASP A 80 11.72 3.76 -3.74
C ASP A 80 11.37 3.32 -5.16
N ARG A 81 11.00 4.26 -6.05
CA ARG A 81 10.56 4.00 -7.44
C ARG A 81 9.38 3.03 -7.51
N ILE A 82 8.47 3.11 -6.55
CA ILE A 82 7.23 2.32 -6.50
C ILE A 82 5.99 3.23 -6.56
N SER A 83 4.82 2.66 -6.82
CA SER A 83 3.55 3.39 -6.73
C SER A 83 3.17 3.67 -5.27
N GLY A 84 2.35 4.71 -5.04
CA GLY A 84 1.81 5.00 -3.71
C GLY A 84 1.03 3.82 -3.11
N TYR A 85 0.28 3.08 -3.93
CA TYR A 85 -0.39 1.85 -3.50
C TYR A 85 0.62 0.80 -3.00
N ASN A 86 1.71 0.55 -3.74
CA ASN A 86 2.71 -0.42 -3.30
C ASN A 86 3.45 0.04 -2.03
N TYR A 87 3.67 1.35 -1.87
CA TYR A 87 4.24 1.91 -0.65
C TYR A 87 3.30 1.69 0.55
N PHE A 88 2.02 2.00 0.41
CA PHE A 88 0.96 1.75 1.39
C PHE A 88 0.89 0.26 1.75
N ALA A 89 0.70 -0.60 0.74
CA ALA A 89 0.55 -2.04 0.94
C ALA A 89 1.77 -2.66 1.62
N ARG A 90 2.99 -2.26 1.23
CA ARG A 90 4.22 -2.76 1.86
C ARG A 90 4.30 -2.46 3.36
N PHE A 91 3.84 -1.28 3.79
CA PHE A 91 3.82 -0.92 5.21
C PHE A 91 2.77 -1.75 5.96
N TYR A 92 1.51 -1.73 5.51
CA TYR A 92 0.42 -2.37 6.25
C TYR A 92 0.45 -3.90 6.20
N LEU A 93 0.94 -4.50 5.11
CA LEU A 93 1.19 -5.94 5.08
C LEU A 93 2.27 -6.36 6.08
N ARG A 94 3.27 -5.51 6.33
CA ARG A 94 4.27 -5.78 7.37
C ARG A 94 3.63 -5.77 8.75
N VAL A 95 2.81 -4.77 9.04
CA VAL A 95 2.09 -4.67 10.32
C VAL A 95 1.24 -5.92 10.56
N LEU A 96 0.43 -6.32 9.57
CA LEU A 96 -0.41 -7.52 9.66
C LEU A 96 0.39 -8.82 9.75
N ASN A 97 1.52 -8.94 9.05
CA ASN A 97 2.37 -10.14 9.13
C ASN A 97 3.14 -10.25 10.44
N ASP A 98 3.27 -9.15 11.18
CA ASP A 98 3.80 -9.12 12.55
C ASP A 98 2.70 -9.35 13.60
N ASP A 99 1.50 -9.79 13.19
CA ASP A 99 0.31 -10.00 14.02
C ASP A 99 -0.13 -8.74 14.80
N ARG A 100 0.14 -7.55 14.24
CA ARG A 100 -0.25 -6.26 14.81
C ARG A 100 -1.48 -5.69 14.09
N SER A 101 -2.26 -4.91 14.83
CA SER A 101 -3.46 -4.25 14.31
C SER A 101 -3.08 -2.94 13.61
N PRO A 102 -3.36 -2.78 12.30
CA PRO A 102 -3.03 -1.58 11.56
C PRO A 102 -3.94 -0.40 11.93
N VAL A 103 -3.35 0.80 11.97
CA VAL A 103 -4.07 2.07 12.19
C VAL A 103 -4.10 2.87 10.89
N TYR A 104 -5.28 3.23 10.42
CA TYR A 104 -5.48 3.87 9.12
C TYR A 104 -5.85 5.34 9.26
N TYR A 105 -5.18 6.17 8.47
CA TYR A 105 -5.50 7.60 8.30
C TYR A 105 -6.26 7.82 7.00
N ARG A 106 -7.32 8.64 7.05
CA ARG A 106 -8.24 8.89 5.93
C ARG A 106 -8.72 10.33 5.92
N GLY A 107 -8.93 10.88 4.72
CA GLY A 107 -9.44 12.22 4.51
C GLY A 107 -8.57 13.31 5.13
N ILE A 108 -7.24 13.12 5.11
CA ILE A 108 -6.34 14.09 5.76
C ILE A 108 -6.17 15.33 4.88
N THR A 109 -6.27 16.50 5.49
CA THR A 109 -5.96 17.80 4.88
C THR A 109 -5.01 18.59 5.77
N ALA A 110 -4.09 19.33 5.16
CA ALA A 110 -3.13 20.18 5.85
C ALA A 110 -3.26 21.61 5.29
N THR A 111 -3.85 22.51 6.07
CA THR A 111 -4.21 23.87 5.64
C THR A 111 -3.40 24.89 6.41
N LYS A 112 -2.62 25.72 5.69
CA LYS A 112 -1.95 26.87 6.32
C LYS A 112 -2.97 27.98 6.54
N ASN A 113 -2.85 28.65 7.68
CA ASN A 113 -3.68 29.79 8.02
C ASN A 113 -2.85 31.08 7.94
N ALA A 114 -3.54 32.22 7.90
CA ALA A 114 -2.90 33.53 7.80
C ALA A 114 -2.15 33.95 9.08
N ASP A 115 -2.39 33.26 10.20
CA ASP A 115 -1.84 33.53 11.52
C ASP A 115 -0.59 32.68 11.85
N ASP A 116 0.17 32.27 10.83
CA ASP A 116 1.33 31.37 10.97
C ASP A 116 0.97 30.07 11.72
N THR A 117 -0.24 29.55 11.50
CA THR A 117 -0.63 28.23 11.98
C THR A 117 -0.90 27.27 10.82
N LEU A 118 -0.82 25.98 11.13
CA LEU A 118 -1.16 24.89 10.22
C LEU A 118 -2.19 24.02 10.91
N THR A 119 -3.37 23.93 10.31
CA THR A 119 -4.44 23.03 10.75
C THR A 119 -4.34 21.72 9.97
N ILE A 120 -4.41 20.61 10.70
CA ILE A 120 -4.44 19.26 10.16
C ILE A 120 -5.76 18.63 10.58
N ASP A 121 -6.56 18.29 9.59
CA ASP A 121 -7.88 17.69 9.76
C ASP A 121 -7.92 16.31 9.13
N GLY A 122 -8.78 15.43 9.65
CA GLY A 122 -9.10 14.17 9.01
C GLY A 122 -9.60 13.11 9.97
N LYS A 123 -9.40 11.84 9.63
CA LYS A 123 -9.86 10.70 10.43
C LYS A 123 -8.78 9.67 10.66
N VAL A 124 -8.87 9.01 11.81
CA VAL A 124 -8.09 7.82 12.17
C VAL A 124 -9.05 6.67 12.49
N SER A 125 -8.65 5.44 12.18
CA SER A 125 -9.48 4.24 12.39
C SER A 125 -9.61 3.83 13.86
N GLU A 126 -8.72 4.32 14.72
CA GLU A 126 -8.69 4.02 16.15
C GLU A 126 -9.12 5.25 16.94
N ALA A 127 -10.00 5.04 17.93
CA ALA A 127 -10.50 6.12 18.76
C ALA A 127 -9.41 6.61 19.72
N ASP A 128 -9.30 7.93 19.87
CA ASP A 128 -8.37 8.58 20.79
C ASP A 128 -6.90 8.18 20.57
N ALA A 129 -6.57 7.84 19.32
CA ALA A 129 -5.22 7.45 18.93
C ALA A 129 -4.22 8.58 19.17
N GLU A 130 -3.07 8.23 19.74
CA GLU A 130 -1.92 9.12 19.85
C GLU A 130 -1.16 9.15 18.53
N ILE A 131 -0.95 10.36 18.01
CA ILE A 131 -0.44 10.58 16.66
C ILE A 131 0.78 11.49 16.73
N ILE A 132 1.83 11.07 16.05
CA ILE A 132 2.99 11.89 15.78
C ILE A 132 2.79 12.57 14.43
N VAL A 133 2.74 13.90 14.43
CA VAL A 133 2.67 14.75 13.24
C VAL A 133 4.09 15.18 12.89
N LYS A 134 4.61 14.71 11.75
CA LYS A 134 5.92 15.09 11.24
C LYS A 134 5.80 16.08 10.10
N ILE A 135 6.65 17.09 10.12
CA ILE A 135 6.67 18.16 9.11
C ILE A 135 7.98 18.07 8.33
N TYR A 136 7.84 18.05 7.00
CA TYR A 136 8.94 17.95 6.05
C TYR A 136 9.01 19.19 5.18
N ASN A 137 10.22 19.60 4.84
CA ASN A 137 10.43 20.66 3.85
C ASN A 137 10.37 20.13 2.40
N LYS A 138 10.54 21.04 1.44
CA LYS A 138 10.56 20.74 0.00
C LYS A 138 11.60 19.70 -0.42
N ASN A 139 12.68 19.58 0.35
CA ASN A 139 13.76 18.62 0.12
C ASN A 139 13.52 17.29 0.84
N GLN A 140 12.30 17.06 1.35
CA GLN A 140 11.92 15.83 2.06
C GLN A 140 12.70 15.58 3.35
N VAL A 141 13.23 16.64 3.95
CA VAL A 141 13.94 16.60 5.24
C VAL A 141 12.96 17.00 6.34
N GLN A 142 12.91 16.21 7.42
CA GLN A 142 12.08 16.52 8.59
C GLN A 142 12.62 17.80 9.25
N ILE A 143 11.73 18.76 9.47
CA ILE A 143 12.05 20.06 10.09
C ILE A 143 11.37 20.25 11.45
N GLY A 144 10.35 19.44 11.75
CA GLY A 144 9.61 19.53 12.99
C GLY A 144 8.78 18.27 13.24
N GLN A 145 8.35 18.13 14.49
CA GLN A 145 7.44 17.08 14.92
C GLN A 145 6.63 17.58 16.11
N GLU A 146 5.34 17.27 16.11
CA GLU A 146 4.44 17.50 17.22
C GLU A 146 3.67 16.22 17.57
N THR A 147 3.12 16.16 18.77
CA THR A 147 2.22 15.08 19.18
C THR A 147 0.79 15.60 19.21
N ALA A 148 -0.13 14.82 18.68
CA ALA A 148 -1.55 15.10 18.65
C ALA A 148 -2.30 13.87 19.18
N THR A 149 -3.53 14.07 19.61
CA THR A 149 -4.43 12.99 20.02
C THR A 149 -5.73 13.18 19.29
N ALA A 150 -6.22 12.12 18.64
CA ALA A 150 -7.54 12.17 18.03
C ALA A 150 -8.61 12.33 19.13
N THR A 151 -9.75 12.94 18.80
CA THR A 151 -10.92 12.95 19.68
C THR A 151 -11.96 12.01 19.07
N GLY A 152 -12.18 10.86 19.69
CA GLY A 152 -12.80 9.73 19.01
C GLY A 152 -11.99 9.38 17.75
N THR A 153 -12.65 9.32 16.59
CA THR A 153 -11.97 9.04 15.30
C THR A 153 -11.53 10.29 14.54
N THR A 154 -11.77 11.47 15.09
CA THR A 154 -11.55 12.75 14.38
C THR A 154 -10.21 13.34 14.75
N ILE A 155 -9.46 13.74 13.72
CA ILE A 155 -8.22 14.49 13.86
C ILE A 155 -8.56 15.96 13.58
N ASN A 156 -8.27 16.82 14.54
CA ASN A 156 -8.25 18.27 14.39
C ASN A 156 -7.10 18.78 15.26
N PHE A 157 -6.01 19.18 14.62
CA PHE A 157 -4.80 19.60 15.32
C PHE A 157 -4.25 20.85 14.66
N THR A 158 -3.87 21.84 15.48
CA THR A 158 -3.29 23.09 15.00
C THR A 158 -1.91 23.28 15.61
N THR A 159 -0.93 23.57 14.77
CA THR A 159 0.44 23.89 15.20
C THR A 159 0.83 25.28 14.73
N THR A 160 1.68 25.97 15.50
CA THR A 160 2.19 27.30 15.16
C THR A 160 3.57 27.17 14.52
N GLY A 161 3.82 27.94 13.46
CA GLY A 161 5.10 27.98 12.77
C GLY A 161 4.98 28.58 11.36
N THR A 162 6.11 28.93 10.77
CA THR A 162 6.14 29.42 9.39
C THR A 162 6.08 28.25 8.41
N TYR A 163 4.89 28.03 7.82
CA TYR A 163 4.66 26.98 6.84
C TYR A 163 4.52 27.52 5.42
N SER A 164 4.89 26.71 4.43
CA SER A 164 4.78 27.05 3.01
C SER A 164 4.18 25.90 2.23
N ASP A 165 3.70 26.17 1.02
CA ASP A 165 3.07 25.17 0.14
C ASP A 165 4.05 24.11 -0.36
N ALA A 166 5.34 24.33 -0.11
CA ALA A 166 6.39 23.37 -0.41
C ALA A 166 6.66 22.40 0.78
N HIS A 167 5.97 22.57 1.91
CA HIS A 167 6.05 21.66 3.05
C HIS A 167 5.09 20.48 2.90
N TYR A 168 5.44 19.40 3.58
CA TYR A 168 4.61 18.20 3.66
C TYR A 168 4.37 17.79 5.11
N VAL A 169 3.23 17.17 5.36
CA VAL A 169 2.85 16.60 6.66
C VAL A 169 2.67 15.09 6.54
N GLU A 170 3.19 14.35 7.51
CA GLU A 170 2.97 12.90 7.67
C GLU A 170 2.47 12.62 9.08
N LEU A 171 1.43 11.81 9.20
CA LEU A 171 0.89 11.31 10.46
C LEU A 171 1.39 9.88 10.67
N ILE A 172 1.87 9.61 11.87
CA ILE A 172 2.38 8.31 12.29
C ILE A 172 1.77 7.97 13.64
N ASP A 173 1.39 6.72 13.83
CA ASP A 173 0.97 6.19 15.13
C ASP A 173 2.13 6.30 16.16
N SER A 174 1.84 6.69 17.40
CA SER A 174 2.87 6.99 18.41
C SER A 174 3.62 5.76 18.93
N SER A 175 3.14 4.55 18.61
CA SER A 175 3.77 3.32 19.09
C SER A 175 5.23 3.16 18.64
N GLU A 176 6.03 2.47 19.47
CA GLU A 176 7.46 2.23 19.22
C GLU A 176 7.72 1.59 17.84
N LYS A 177 6.81 0.70 17.42
CA LYS A 177 6.73 0.17 16.07
C LYS A 177 5.42 0.63 15.45
N PRO A 178 5.43 1.74 14.69
CA PRO A 178 4.21 2.34 14.18
C PRO A 178 3.29 1.32 13.51
N ASN A 179 2.05 1.28 13.97
CA ASN A 179 1.00 0.46 13.39
C ASN A 179 0.25 1.19 12.27
N GLY A 180 0.33 2.51 12.27
CA GLY A 180 -0.27 3.39 11.27
C GLY A 180 0.74 4.37 10.70
N LYS A 181 0.61 4.62 9.40
CA LYS A 181 1.42 5.60 8.69
C LYS A 181 0.66 6.18 7.52
N SER A 182 0.55 7.52 7.47
CA SER A 182 -0.10 8.22 6.37
C SER A 182 0.82 8.45 5.16
N GLY A 183 0.27 8.99 4.09
CA GLY A 183 1.06 9.59 3.01
C GLY A 183 1.64 10.94 3.44
N TRP A 184 2.37 11.60 2.53
CA TRP A 184 2.88 12.96 2.75
C TRP A 184 1.94 13.97 2.07
N TYR A 185 1.19 14.70 2.89
CA TYR A 185 0.20 15.68 2.44
C TYR A 185 0.87 17.02 2.20
N SER A 186 0.70 17.59 1.00
CA SER A 186 1.16 18.95 0.73
C SER A 186 0.36 19.95 1.56
N VAL A 187 1.03 20.93 2.14
CA VAL A 187 0.37 22.07 2.77
C VAL A 187 -0.28 22.93 1.68
N SER A 188 -1.55 23.29 1.86
CA SER A 188 -2.31 24.18 0.98
C SER A 188 -2.74 25.45 1.70
#